data_AF-A0A1H7Q046-F1
#
_entry.id   AF-A0A1H7Q046-F1
#
_cell.length_a   1.000
_cell.length_b   1.000
_cell.length_c   1.000
_cell.angle_alpha   90.00
_cell.angle_beta   90.00
_cell.angle_gamma   90.00
#
_symmetry.space_group_name_H-M   'P 1'
#
loop_
_entity.id
_entity.type
_entity.pdbx_description
1 polymer ?
#
loop_
_entity_poly.entity_id
_entity_poly.type
_entity_poly.pdbx_seq_one_letter_code
_entity_poly.pdbx_strand_id
1 'polypeptide(L)'
;MLRIIFGETEGAMHVPSWFRFNYEEEWFEDPLVAEIMADVDKSYYKGNQLIINDEMGPIPPERLSEGVQTLICIYKMPDLMYNATKCGENCAKWLVEIGRREDVTVNLRYYLPFDDCGDIEIEILNAHKKVYSAEEYRHIALKYV
;
A
#
# COMPACT_ATOMS: atom_id res chain seq x y z
N MET A 1 0.56 -12.52 4.14
CA MET A 1 0.85 -11.86 5.44
C MET A 1 1.36 -10.43 5.23
N LEU A 2 0.86 -9.44 5.96
CA LEU A 2 1.46 -8.09 6.02
C LEU A 2 2.58 -8.05 7.06
N ARG A 3 3.80 -7.71 6.63
CA ARG A 3 4.95 -7.47 7.50
C ARG A 3 5.36 -6.00 7.44
N ILE A 4 5.58 -5.39 8.60
CA ILE A 4 5.94 -3.98 8.72
C ILE A 4 7.30 -3.87 9.41
N ILE A 5 8.21 -3.11 8.80
CA ILE A 5 9.44 -2.64 9.42
C ILE A 5 9.41 -1.11 9.56
N PHE A 6 9.59 -0.64 10.78
CA PHE A 6 9.61 0.78 11.12
C PHE A 6 11.02 1.37 11.04
N GLY A 7 11.09 2.66 10.70
CA GLY A 7 12.31 3.46 10.72
C GLY A 7 13.02 3.54 9.37
N GLU A 8 14.26 4.03 9.38
CA GLU A 8 15.09 4.02 8.18
C GLU A 8 15.49 2.58 7.83
N THR A 9 15.23 2.17 6.59
CA THR A 9 15.50 0.81 6.12
C THR A 9 16.11 0.88 4.73
N GLU A 10 17.28 0.26 4.56
CA GLU A 10 17.94 0.15 3.28
C GLU A 10 17.17 -0.80 2.34
N GLY A 11 17.23 -0.53 1.04
CA GLY A 11 16.60 -1.39 0.03
C GLY A 11 15.09 -1.23 -0.14
N ALA A 12 14.44 -0.34 0.62
CA ALA A 12 13.03 -0.01 0.38
C ALA A 12 12.88 0.77 -0.94
N MET A 13 12.04 0.27 -1.83
CA MET A 13 11.71 0.92 -3.09
C MET A 13 10.83 2.15 -2.87
N HIS A 14 11.03 3.18 -3.69
CA HIS A 14 10.34 4.46 -3.55
C HIS A 14 9.46 4.76 -4.77
N VAL A 15 8.19 5.07 -4.50
CA VAL A 15 7.21 5.62 -5.44
C VAL A 15 7.28 7.16 -5.33
N PRO A 16 7.08 7.93 -6.42
CA PRO A 16 6.56 7.52 -7.74
C PRO A 16 7.62 6.97 -8.71
N SER A 17 8.92 7.15 -8.42
CA SER A 17 9.99 6.80 -9.36
C SER A 17 9.97 5.33 -9.77
N TRP A 18 9.86 4.40 -8.82
CA TRP A 18 9.83 2.97 -9.14
C TRP A 18 8.60 2.62 -10.01
N PHE A 19 7.41 3.06 -9.61
CA PHE A 19 6.17 2.80 -10.34
C PHE A 19 6.26 3.29 -11.79
N ARG A 20 6.66 4.56 -12.00
CA ARG A 20 6.75 5.19 -13.32
C ARG A 20 7.55 4.38 -14.36
N PHE A 21 8.56 3.64 -13.95
CA PHE A 21 9.42 2.89 -14.86
C PHE A 21 9.12 1.39 -14.93
N ASN A 22 8.24 0.88 -14.07
CA ASN A 22 8.05 -0.58 -13.91
C ASN A 22 6.59 -1.02 -13.89
N TYR A 23 5.59 -0.12 -13.96
CA TYR A 23 4.21 -0.57 -14.04
C TYR A 23 3.95 -1.28 -15.37
N GLU A 24 3.13 -2.33 -15.31
CA GLU A 24 2.59 -3.01 -16.49
C GLU A 24 1.12 -2.60 -16.66
N GLU A 25 0.69 -2.45 -17.90
CA GLU A 25 -0.65 -1.97 -18.20
C GLU A 25 -1.73 -2.95 -17.71
N GLU A 26 -1.44 -4.25 -17.79
CA GLU A 26 -2.32 -5.33 -17.39
C GLU A 26 -2.62 -5.31 -15.87
N TRP A 27 -1.82 -4.58 -15.07
CA TRP A 27 -2.08 -4.44 -13.64
C TRP A 27 -3.39 -3.72 -13.35
N PHE A 28 -3.81 -2.79 -14.22
CA PHE A 28 -5.04 -2.02 -14.05
C PHE A 28 -6.32 -2.80 -14.40
N GLU A 29 -6.19 -3.98 -14.99
CA GLU A 29 -7.30 -4.91 -15.23
C GLU A 29 -7.59 -5.80 -14.01
N ASP A 30 -6.71 -5.81 -13.01
CA ASP A 30 -6.90 -6.60 -11.79
C ASP A 30 -8.06 -6.04 -10.94
N PRO A 31 -9.02 -6.88 -10.51
CA PRO A 31 -10.15 -6.43 -9.72
C PRO A 31 -9.77 -5.71 -8.42
N LEU A 32 -8.74 -6.19 -7.70
CA LEU A 32 -8.30 -5.54 -6.46
C LEU A 32 -7.67 -4.18 -6.74
N VAL A 33 -6.89 -4.07 -7.82
CA VAL A 33 -6.31 -2.78 -8.25
C VAL A 33 -7.42 -1.79 -8.62
N ALA A 34 -8.44 -2.24 -9.35
CA ALA A 34 -9.60 -1.41 -9.69
C ALA A 34 -10.36 -0.92 -8.44
N GLU A 35 -10.55 -1.79 -7.44
CA GLU A 35 -11.15 -1.43 -6.16
C GLU A 35 -10.30 -0.41 -5.38
N ILE A 36 -8.98 -0.61 -5.29
CA ILE A 36 -8.03 0.32 -4.66
C ILE A 36 -8.12 1.71 -5.33
N MET A 37 -8.05 1.75 -6.67
CA MET A 37 -8.08 3.00 -7.42
C MET A 37 -9.40 3.75 -7.24
N ALA A 38 -10.54 3.05 -7.27
CA ALA A 38 -11.85 3.65 -7.08
C ALA A 38 -12.05 4.15 -5.64
N ASP A 39 -11.56 3.42 -4.66
CA ASP A 39 -11.75 3.75 -3.26
C ASP A 39 -10.86 4.90 -2.79
N VAL A 40 -9.56 4.84 -3.08
CA VAL A 40 -8.55 5.79 -2.59
C VAL A 40 -8.53 7.07 -3.41
N ASP A 41 -8.61 6.95 -4.74
CA ASP A 41 -8.39 8.06 -5.68
C ASP A 41 -9.61 8.42 -6.53
N LYS A 42 -10.71 7.65 -6.47
CA LYS A 42 -11.87 7.82 -7.36
C LYS A 42 -11.47 7.75 -8.84
N SER A 43 -10.63 6.77 -9.16
CA SER A 43 -10.04 6.58 -10.49
C SER A 43 -10.46 5.24 -11.12
N TYR A 44 -10.74 5.24 -12.42
CA TYR A 44 -11.27 4.08 -13.15
C TYR A 44 -10.51 3.87 -14.47
N TYR A 45 -9.92 2.68 -14.65
CA TYR A 45 -9.23 2.31 -15.88
C TYR A 45 -10.21 2.10 -17.04
N LYS A 46 -9.83 2.55 -18.24
CA LYS A 46 -10.62 2.50 -19.49
C LYS A 46 -9.89 1.82 -20.65
N GLY A 47 -8.75 1.19 -20.41
CA GLY A 47 -7.92 0.60 -21.46
C GLY A 47 -6.88 1.58 -22.02
N ASN A 48 -5.83 1.07 -22.66
CA ASN A 48 -4.79 1.85 -23.35
C ASN A 48 -4.19 2.96 -22.47
N GLN A 49 -3.83 2.63 -21.23
CA GLN A 49 -3.28 3.54 -20.20
C GLN A 49 -4.20 4.74 -19.86
N LEU A 50 -5.47 4.73 -20.29
CA LEU A 50 -6.43 5.77 -19.95
C LEU A 50 -7.08 5.46 -18.61
N ILE A 51 -6.95 6.38 -17.67
CA ILE A 51 -7.67 6.37 -16.40
C ILE A 51 -8.54 7.62 -16.33
N ILE A 52 -9.79 7.46 -15.91
CA ILE A 52 -10.69 8.57 -15.64
C ILE A 52 -10.73 8.78 -14.13
N ASN A 53 -10.33 9.97 -13.69
CA ASN A 53 -10.46 10.43 -12.32
C ASN A 53 -11.68 11.36 -12.21
N ASP A 54 -12.47 11.21 -11.15
CA ASP A 54 -13.70 12.00 -10.98
C ASP A 54 -13.46 13.52 -10.90
N GLU A 55 -12.31 13.96 -10.38
CA GLU A 55 -11.99 15.38 -10.23
C GLU A 55 -11.14 15.93 -11.38
N MET A 56 -10.09 15.20 -11.78
CA MET A 56 -9.11 15.63 -12.78
C MET A 56 -9.50 15.26 -14.21
N GLY A 57 -10.51 14.41 -14.41
CA GLY A 57 -10.87 13.87 -15.71
C GLY A 57 -9.84 12.85 -16.21
N PRO A 58 -9.54 12.82 -17.53
CA PRO A 58 -8.56 11.89 -18.09
C PRO A 58 -7.14 12.11 -17.56
N ILE A 59 -6.54 11.06 -16.98
CA ILE A 59 -5.18 11.05 -16.47
C ILE A 59 -4.42 9.78 -16.93
N PRO A 60 -3.10 9.84 -17.10
CA PRO A 60 -2.27 8.66 -17.27
C PRO A 60 -1.96 8.00 -15.90
N PRO A 61 -1.45 6.77 -15.86
CA PRO A 61 -1.18 6.04 -14.61
C PRO A 61 -0.24 6.77 -13.65
N GLU A 62 0.75 7.51 -14.15
CA GLU A 62 1.73 8.24 -13.34
C GLU A 62 1.12 9.41 -12.57
N ARG A 63 -0.12 9.79 -12.88
CA ARG A 63 -0.88 10.83 -12.18
C ARG A 63 -1.84 10.29 -11.12
N LEU A 64 -1.92 8.96 -10.94
CA LEU A 64 -2.49 8.38 -9.72
C LEU A 64 -1.74 8.91 -8.50
N SER A 65 -2.40 8.96 -7.34
CA SER A 65 -1.76 9.33 -6.09
C SER A 65 -0.63 8.37 -5.75
N GLU A 66 0.38 8.89 -5.07
CA GLU A 66 1.51 8.07 -4.62
C GLU A 66 1.05 6.94 -3.68
N GLY A 67 -0.06 7.13 -2.94
CA GLY A 67 -0.68 6.10 -2.11
C GLY A 67 -1.19 4.92 -2.95
N VAL A 68 -1.98 5.19 -3.99
CA VAL A 68 -2.47 4.16 -4.93
C VAL A 68 -1.31 3.48 -5.64
N GLN A 69 -0.36 4.26 -6.19
CA GLN A 69 0.81 3.69 -6.86
C GLN A 69 1.60 2.76 -5.92
N THR A 70 1.74 3.13 -4.64
CA THR A 70 2.42 2.31 -3.64
C THR A 70 1.68 1.02 -3.34
N LEU A 71 0.35 1.07 -3.15
CA LEU A 71 -0.47 -0.12 -2.93
C LEU A 71 -0.41 -1.10 -4.11
N ILE A 72 -0.51 -0.58 -5.34
CA ILE A 72 -0.39 -1.39 -6.56
C ILE A 72 0.98 -2.07 -6.62
N CYS A 73 2.06 -1.32 -6.37
CA CYS A 73 3.41 -1.86 -6.33
C CYS A 73 3.57 -3.00 -5.31
N ILE A 74 3.11 -2.77 -4.07
CA ILE A 74 3.20 -3.77 -2.99
C ILE A 74 2.47 -5.06 -3.37
N TYR A 75 1.29 -4.94 -4.00
CA TYR A 75 0.49 -6.08 -4.39
C TYR A 75 1.05 -6.83 -5.60
N LYS A 76 1.50 -6.11 -6.63
CA LYS A 76 1.95 -6.71 -7.89
C LYS A 76 3.39 -7.22 -7.85
N MET A 77 4.20 -6.69 -6.94
CA MET A 77 5.60 -7.06 -6.75
C MET A 77 5.89 -7.42 -5.29
N PRO A 78 5.27 -8.49 -4.75
CA PRO A 78 5.31 -8.81 -3.32
C PRO A 78 6.72 -9.16 -2.81
N ASP A 79 7.63 -9.59 -3.70
CA ASP A 79 9.03 -9.90 -3.38
C ASP A 79 9.88 -8.65 -3.07
N LEU A 80 9.38 -7.46 -3.42
CA LEU A 80 10.06 -6.20 -3.16
C LEU A 80 9.47 -5.52 -1.92
N MET A 81 10.36 -4.90 -1.13
CA MET A 81 9.94 -4.06 -0.03
C MET A 81 9.73 -2.62 -0.51
N TYR A 82 8.55 -2.05 -0.28
CA TYR A 82 8.25 -0.66 -0.62
C TYR A 82 8.17 0.23 0.61
N ASN A 83 8.57 1.49 0.45
CA ASN A 83 8.33 2.53 1.43
C ASN A 83 6.87 3.00 1.34
N ALA A 84 6.06 2.61 2.33
CA ALA A 84 4.65 2.95 2.43
C ALA A 84 4.38 4.26 3.19
N THR A 85 5.39 5.12 3.37
CA THR A 85 5.23 6.40 4.11
C THR A 85 4.27 7.37 3.41
N LYS A 86 4.00 7.19 2.11
CA LYS A 86 3.01 7.98 1.36
C LYS A 86 1.59 7.44 1.43
N CYS A 87 1.40 6.22 1.94
CA CYS A 87 0.08 5.69 2.25
C CYS A 87 -0.50 6.44 3.44
N GLY A 88 -1.71 6.98 3.34
CA GLY A 88 -2.46 7.56 4.46
C GLY A 88 -3.46 6.58 5.07
N GLU A 89 -4.36 7.06 5.94
CA GLU A 89 -5.35 6.23 6.64
C GLU A 89 -6.25 5.43 5.67
N ASN A 90 -6.65 6.04 4.55
CA ASN A 90 -7.46 5.37 3.51
C ASN A 90 -6.72 4.20 2.82
N CYS A 91 -5.40 4.11 2.94
CA CYS A 91 -4.60 3.01 2.41
C CYS A 91 -4.49 1.83 3.40
N ALA A 92 -4.72 2.05 4.69
CA ALA A 92 -4.46 1.07 5.75
C ALA A 92 -5.25 -0.24 5.52
N LYS A 93 -6.54 -0.15 5.23
CA LYS A 93 -7.38 -1.32 4.93
C LYS A 93 -6.87 -2.13 3.73
N TRP A 94 -6.30 -1.45 2.73
CA TRP A 94 -5.75 -2.09 1.54
C TRP A 94 -4.43 -2.77 1.80
N LEU A 95 -3.56 -2.22 2.65
CA LEU A 95 -2.36 -2.93 3.11
C LEU A 95 -2.72 -4.23 3.83
N VAL A 96 -3.73 -4.20 4.69
CA VAL A 96 -4.22 -5.41 5.38
C VAL A 96 -4.78 -6.40 4.37
N GLU A 97 -5.62 -5.95 3.44
CA GLU A 97 -6.21 -6.83 2.42
C GLU A 97 -5.16 -7.46 1.50
N ILE A 98 -4.16 -6.70 1.06
CA ILE A 98 -3.01 -7.22 0.32
C ILE A 98 -2.28 -8.25 1.18
N GLY A 99 -2.05 -7.95 2.46
CA GLY A 99 -1.46 -8.89 3.42
C GLY A 99 -2.27 -10.17 3.67
N ARG A 100 -3.58 -10.19 3.39
CA ARG A 100 -4.39 -11.43 3.45
C ARG A 100 -4.17 -12.31 2.22
N ARG A 101 -3.74 -11.74 1.10
CA ARG A 101 -3.57 -12.42 -0.18
C ARG A 101 -2.12 -12.81 -0.44
N GLU A 102 -1.21 -11.89 -0.12
CA GLU A 102 0.20 -11.97 -0.44
C GLU A 102 1.07 -11.80 0.81
N ASP A 103 2.26 -12.41 0.76
CA ASP A 103 3.30 -12.25 1.75
C ASP A 103 4.15 -11.03 1.41
N VAL A 104 3.78 -9.86 1.94
CA VAL A 104 4.41 -8.57 1.61
C VAL A 104 5.16 -8.00 2.80
N THR A 105 6.22 -7.25 2.52
CA THR A 105 6.96 -6.47 3.52
C THR A 105 6.96 -5.00 3.14
N VAL A 106 6.56 -4.13 4.07
CA VAL A 106 6.52 -2.68 3.85
C VAL A 106 7.36 -1.94 4.88
N ASN A 107 7.99 -0.85 4.46
CA ASN A 107 8.66 0.08 5.36
C ASN A 107 7.72 1.24 5.71
N LEU A 108 7.60 1.56 7.00
CA LEU A 108 6.89 2.74 7.50
C LEU A 108 7.83 3.62 8.32
N ARG A 109 7.86 4.92 8.02
CA ARG A 109 8.65 5.92 8.78
C ARG A 109 7.82 6.74 9.77
N TYR A 110 6.56 6.38 9.93
CA TYR A 110 5.63 7.01 10.86
C TYR A 110 4.58 5.98 11.31
N TYR A 111 3.80 6.34 12.32
CA TYR A 111 2.67 5.52 12.77
C TYR A 111 1.48 5.65 11.82
N LEU A 112 1.19 4.59 11.05
CA LEU A 112 -0.07 4.45 10.32
C LEU A 112 -1.08 3.68 11.20
N PRO A 113 -2.23 4.28 11.57
CA PRO A 113 -3.27 3.57 12.33
C PRO A 113 -3.99 2.52 11.48
N PHE A 114 -4.38 1.41 12.12
CA PHE A 114 -5.19 0.34 11.52
C PHE A 114 -6.53 0.16 12.29
N ASP A 115 -6.94 1.16 13.07
CA ASP A 115 -8.11 1.07 13.95
C ASP A 115 -9.42 0.76 13.20
N ASP A 116 -9.55 1.22 11.94
CA ASP A 116 -10.73 1.01 11.09
C ASP A 116 -10.64 -0.25 10.18
N CYS A 117 -9.63 -1.12 10.39
CA CYS A 117 -9.40 -2.28 9.53
C CYS A 117 -10.08 -3.58 10.00
N GLY A 118 -10.75 -3.55 11.16
CA GLY A 118 -11.33 -4.73 11.79
C GLY A 118 -10.25 -5.71 12.24
N ASP A 119 -10.47 -7.01 11.97
CA ASP A 119 -9.48 -8.05 12.28
C ASP A 119 -8.23 -7.88 11.41
N ILE A 120 -7.08 -7.73 12.04
CA ILE A 120 -5.78 -7.61 11.39
C ILE A 120 -4.88 -8.77 11.78
N GLU A 121 -3.96 -9.15 10.90
CA GLU A 121 -2.80 -9.99 11.25
C GLU A 121 -1.57 -9.31 10.64
N ILE A 122 -0.73 -8.74 11.50
CA ILE A 122 0.45 -7.97 11.09
C ILE A 122 1.67 -8.47 11.85
N GLU A 123 2.77 -8.67 11.14
CA GLU A 123 4.07 -8.94 11.76
C GLU A 123 4.89 -7.64 11.85
N ILE A 124 5.22 -7.19 13.06
CA ILE A 124 6.12 -6.06 13.29
C ILE A 124 7.54 -6.60 13.40
N LEU A 125 8.32 -6.42 12.33
CA LEU A 125 9.65 -7.00 12.17
C LEU A 125 10.66 -6.49 13.19
N ASN A 126 10.60 -5.21 13.58
CA ASN A 126 11.48 -4.64 14.61
C ASN A 126 11.34 -5.34 15.97
N ALA A 127 10.16 -5.92 16.24
CA ALA A 127 9.83 -6.58 17.51
C ALA A 127 9.85 -8.11 17.41
N HIS A 128 9.95 -8.68 16.20
CA HIS A 128 9.71 -10.09 15.91
C HIS A 128 8.37 -10.59 16.52
N LYS A 129 7.31 -9.79 16.37
CA LYS A 129 5.99 -10.07 16.95
C LYS A 129 4.88 -9.95 15.93
N LYS A 130 3.97 -10.92 15.96
CA LYS A 130 2.66 -10.81 15.31
C LYS A 130 1.66 -10.17 16.26
N VAL A 131 0.80 -9.32 15.71
CA VAL A 131 -0.31 -8.67 16.39
C VAL A 131 -1.61 -8.97 15.66
N TYR A 132 -2.69 -9.10 16.42
CA TYR A 132 -3.99 -9.52 15.90
C TYR A 132 -5.11 -8.47 16.08
N SER A 133 -4.76 -7.30 16.61
CA SER A 133 -5.69 -6.19 16.80
C SER A 133 -4.97 -4.85 16.66
N ALA A 134 -5.72 -3.80 16.30
CA ALA A 134 -5.19 -2.45 16.19
C ALA A 134 -4.63 -1.94 17.53
N GLU A 135 -5.21 -2.36 18.66
CA GLU A 135 -4.70 -2.01 20.00
C GLU A 135 -3.33 -2.63 20.29
N GLU A 136 -3.15 -3.94 20.01
CA GLU A 136 -1.85 -4.60 20.14
C GLU A 136 -0.82 -3.97 19.21
N TYR A 137 -1.20 -3.74 17.95
CA TYR A 137 -0.38 -3.05 16.97
C TYR A 137 0.08 -1.69 17.51
N ARG A 138 -0.84 -0.85 17.96
CA ARG A 138 -0.56 0.49 18.52
C ARG A 138 0.45 0.42 19.67
N HIS A 139 0.25 -0.50 20.62
CA HIS A 139 1.14 -0.64 21.77
C HIS A 139 2.59 -1.00 21.38
N ILE A 140 2.78 -1.75 20.30
CA ILE A 140 4.10 -2.17 19.84
C ILE A 140 4.70 -1.15 18.86
N ALA A 141 3.94 -0.72 17.86
CA ALA A 141 4.38 0.19 16.80
C ALA A 141 4.87 1.53 17.35
N LEU A 142 4.19 2.10 18.36
CA LEU A 142 4.57 3.38 18.98
C LEU A 142 5.96 3.38 19.65
N LYS A 143 6.61 2.21 19.81
CA LYS A 143 7.98 2.11 20.34
C LYS A 143 9.05 2.34 19.27
N TYR A 144 8.68 2.35 17.99
CA TYR A 144 9.60 2.36 16.84
C TYR A 144 9.37 3.53 15.89
N VAL A 145 8.44 4.43 16.22
CA VAL A 145 8.04 5.62 15.44
C VAL A 145 8.30 6.90 16.22
#